data_AF-A0A9D5TP25-F1
#
_entry.id   AF-A0A9D5TP25-F1
#
_cell.length_a   1.000
_cell.length_b   1.000
_cell.length_c   1.000
_cell.angle_alpha   90.00
_cell.angle_beta   90.00
_cell.angle_gamma   90.00
#
_symmetry.space_group_name_H-M   'P 1'
#
loop_
_entity.id
_entity.type
_entity.pdbx_description
1 polymer ?
#
loop_
_entity_poly.entity_id
_entity_poly.type
_entity_poly.pdbx_seq_one_letter_code
_entity_poly.pdbx_strand_id
1 'polypeptide(L)' 'MRFQVFYHHEHSAQNDPMQETLALMKYMVNHNASHARELAELADKLAKLGNLDAAQQVRTAVAEFEQGNLRLTAVMESLR' A
#
# COMPACT_ATOMS: atom_id res chain seq x y z
N MET A 1 -17.51 46.70 -19.75
CA MET A 1 -18.49 45.64 -19.43
C MET A 1 -17.88 44.30 -19.84
N ARG A 2 -17.78 43.39 -18.86
CA ARG A 2 -17.41 41.95 -18.85
C ARG A 2 -16.86 41.31 -20.14
N PHE A 3 -15.57 40.94 -20.10
CA PHE A 3 -15.04 39.78 -20.82
C PHE A 3 -15.50 38.51 -20.08
N GLN A 4 -16.31 37.70 -20.74
CA GLN A 4 -16.69 36.38 -20.26
C GLN A 4 -15.71 35.38 -20.88
N VAL A 5 -14.62 35.09 -20.16
CA VAL A 5 -13.74 33.96 -20.47
C VAL A 5 -14.52 32.71 -20.10
N PHE A 6 -14.97 31.97 -21.11
CA PHE A 6 -15.47 30.61 -20.92
C PHE A 6 -14.30 29.74 -20.47
N TYR A 7 -14.12 29.60 -19.15
CA TYR A 7 -13.45 28.44 -18.60
C TYR A 7 -14.38 27.25 -18.81
N HIS A 8 -14.26 26.56 -19.94
CA HIS A 8 -14.59 25.14 -19.98
C HIS A 8 -13.50 24.43 -19.18
N HIS A 9 -13.69 24.38 -17.86
CA HIS A 9 -13.11 23.32 -17.07
C HIS A 9 -13.92 22.07 -17.39
N GLU A 10 -13.52 21.36 -18.44
CA GLU A 10 -13.85 19.94 -18.54
C GLU A 10 -13.13 19.21 -17.40
N HIS A 11 -13.77 19.18 -16.23
CA HIS A 11 -13.54 18.10 -15.27
C HIS A 11 -14.37 16.90 -15.73
N SER A 12 -14.03 16.36 -16.89
CA SER A 12 -14.56 15.09 -17.40
C SER A 12 -13.52 13.97 -17.24
N ALA A 13 -12.67 14.04 -16.22
CA ALA A 13 -12.19 12.81 -15.61
C ALA A 13 -13.32 12.33 -14.70
N GLN A 14 -14.32 11.65 -15.29
CA GLN A 14 -15.10 10.69 -14.50
C GLN A 14 -14.06 9.74 -13.92
N ASN A 15 -13.74 9.89 -12.63
CA ASN A 15 -12.95 8.91 -11.93
C ASN A 15 -13.71 7.59 -12.04
N ASP A 16 -13.22 6.69 -12.87
CA ASP A 16 -13.73 5.34 -12.94
C ASP A 16 -13.54 4.73 -11.53
N PRO A 17 -14.62 4.33 -10.84
CA PRO A 17 -14.51 3.74 -9.50
C PRO A 17 -13.53 2.56 -9.45
N MET A 18 -13.35 1.85 -10.57
CA MET A 18 -12.35 0.80 -10.68
C MET A 18 -10.92 1.35 -10.70
N GLN A 19 -10.67 2.44 -11.43
CA GLN A 19 -9.36 3.11 -11.42
C GLN A 19 -8.98 3.65 -10.03
N GLU A 20 -9.93 4.23 -9.30
CA GLU A 20 -9.72 4.65 -7.90
C GLU A 20 -9.38 3.46 -7.01
N THR A 21 -10.09 2.34 -7.18
CA THR A 21 -9.84 1.09 -6.44
C THR A 21 -8.44 0.53 -6.74
N LEU A 22 -8.03 0.48 -8.01
CA LEU A 22 -6.69 0.03 -8.41
C LEU A 22 -5.59 0.95 -7.87
N ALA A 23 -5.82 2.27 -7.85
CA ALA A 23 -4.89 3.23 -7.26
C ALA A 23 -4.73 3.00 -5.75
N LEU A 24 -5.84 2.74 -5.03
CA LEU A 24 -5.82 2.40 -3.61
C LEU A 24 -5.08 1.09 -3.35
N MET A 25 -5.31 0.04 -4.15
CA MET A 25 -4.59 -1.23 -4.03
C MET A 25 -3.08 -1.07 -4.22
N LYS A 26 -2.66 -0.26 -5.21
CA LYS A 26 -1.24 0.06 -5.41
C LYS A 26 -0.64 0.79 -4.22
N TYR A 27 -1.39 1.73 -3.63
CA TYR A 27 -0.98 2.40 -2.40
C TYR A 27 -0.83 1.39 -1.23
N MET A 28 -1.78 0.47 -1.06
CA MET A 28 -1.74 -0.57 -0.02
C MET A 28 -0.51 -1.47 -0.15
N VAL A 29 -0.14 -1.90 -1.37
CA VAL A 29 1.08 -2.70 -1.59
C VAL A 29 2.33 -1.96 -1.10
N ASN A 30 2.47 -0.69 -1.46
CA ASN A 30 3.60 0.14 -1.03
C ASN A 30 3.59 0.36 0.49
N HIS A 31 2.42 0.54 1.08
CA HIS A 31 2.28 0.77 2.52
C HIS A 31 2.67 -0.48 3.33
N ASN A 32 2.17 -1.65 2.93
CA ASN A 32 2.55 -2.94 3.51
C ASN A 32 4.06 -3.21 3.38
N ALA A 33 4.68 -2.83 2.26
CA ALA A 33 6.13 -2.94 2.09
C ALA A 33 6.91 -2.00 3.04
N SER A 34 6.33 -0.86 3.44
CA SER A 34 6.91 -0.03 4.50
C SER A 34 6.79 -0.70 5.86
N HIS A 35 5.60 -1.22 6.20
CA HIS A 35 5.39 -1.93 7.45
C HIS A 35 6.29 -3.15 7.60
N ALA A 36 6.46 -3.95 6.55
CA ALA A 36 7.36 -5.10 6.55
C ALA A 36 8.80 -4.68 6.92
N ARG A 37 9.30 -3.56 6.38
CA ARG A 37 10.64 -3.04 6.70
C ARG A 37 10.75 -2.57 8.15
N GLU A 38 9.79 -1.78 8.61
CA GLU A 38 9.76 -1.27 9.99
C GLU A 38 9.66 -2.41 11.02
N LEU A 39 8.85 -3.43 10.73
CA LEU A 39 8.71 -4.62 11.57
C LEU A 39 9.97 -5.50 11.55
N ALA A 40 10.67 -5.61 10.43
CA ALA A 40 11.96 -6.30 10.39
C ALA A 40 12.99 -5.62 11.32
N GLU A 41 13.08 -4.29 11.28
CA GLU A 41 13.93 -3.52 12.21
C GLU A 41 13.52 -3.71 13.68
N LEU A 42 12.21 -3.78 13.95
CA LEU A 42 11.69 -4.05 15.29
C LEU A 42 12.05 -5.47 15.77
N ALA A 43 11.92 -6.47 14.92
CA ALA A 43 12.31 -7.85 15.22
C ALA A 43 13.80 -7.94 15.57
N ASP A 44 14.66 -7.20 14.86
CA ASP A 44 16.09 -7.17 15.14
C ASP A 44 16.41 -6.48 16.47
N LYS A 45 15.67 -5.42 16.84
CA LYS A 45 15.77 -4.80 18.16
C LYS A 45 15.39 -5.78 19.26
N LEU A 46 14.27 -6.51 19.11
CA LEU A 46 13.81 -7.51 20.07
C LEU A 46 14.84 -8.64 20.25
N ALA A 47 15.43 -9.11 19.15
CA ALA A 47 16.46 -10.14 19.18
C ALA A 47 17.72 -9.67 19.93
N LYS A 48 18.17 -8.42 19.69
CA LYS A 48 19.30 -7.81 20.42
C LYS A 48 19.04 -7.65 21.92
N LEU A 49 17.77 -7.50 22.31
CA LEU A 49 17.33 -7.46 23.71
C LEU A 49 17.13 -8.85 24.34
N GLY A 50 17.41 -9.93 23.60
CA GLY A 50 17.26 -11.32 24.07
C GLY A 50 15.84 -11.89 23.98
N ASN A 51 14.88 -11.14 23.43
CA ASN A 51 13.47 -11.57 23.30
C ASN A 51 13.24 -12.32 21.98
N LEU A 52 13.85 -13.50 21.85
CA LEU A 52 13.84 -14.26 20.58
C LEU A 52 12.44 -14.70 20.13
N ASP A 53 11.58 -15.15 21.06
CA ASP A 53 10.22 -15.57 20.72
C ASP A 53 9.38 -14.39 20.19
N ALA A 54 9.49 -13.22 20.83
CA ALA A 54 8.82 -12.00 20.38
C ALA A 54 9.36 -11.54 19.02
N ALA A 55 10.68 -11.58 18.82
CA ALA A 55 11.30 -11.28 17.53
C ALA A 55 10.78 -12.21 16.43
N GLN A 56 10.60 -13.50 16.73
CA GLN A 56 10.08 -14.48 15.78
C GLN A 56 8.61 -14.18 15.41
N GLN A 57 7.76 -13.82 16.38
CA GLN A 57 6.38 -13.42 16.10
C GLN A 57 6.33 -12.17 15.20
N VAL A 58 7.19 -11.19 15.43
CA VAL A 58 7.27 -9.99 14.57
C VAL A 58 7.76 -10.36 13.15
N ARG A 59 8.71 -11.29 13.00
CA ARG A 59 9.11 -11.81 11.67
C ARG A 59 7.98 -12.54 10.96
N THR A 60 7.11 -13.24 11.68
CA THR A 60 5.88 -13.82 11.10
C THR A 60 4.99 -12.72 10.53
N ALA A 61 4.78 -11.62 11.27
CA ALA A 61 4.01 -10.48 10.77
C ALA A 61 4.63 -9.83 9.51
N VAL A 62 5.97 -9.77 9.42
CA VAL A 62 6.67 -9.34 8.19
C VAL A 62 6.27 -10.22 7.00
N ALA A 63 6.34 -11.55 7.17
CA ALA A 63 5.98 -12.50 6.12
C ALA A 63 4.50 -12.38 5.71
N GLU A 64 3.60 -12.09 6.65
CA GLU A 64 2.18 -11.88 6.36
C GLU A 64 1.94 -10.64 5.48
N PHE A 65 2.67 -9.53 5.72
CA PHE A 65 2.60 -8.36 4.83
C PHE A 65 3.13 -8.65 3.43
N GLU A 66 4.24 -9.39 3.32
CA GLU A 66 4.80 -9.80 2.02
C GLU A 66 3.83 -10.71 1.26
N GLN A 67 3.22 -11.70 1.94
CA GLN A 67 2.20 -12.56 1.34
C GLN A 67 0.94 -11.78 0.96
N GLY A 68 0.52 -10.81 1.78
CA GLY A 68 -0.55 -9.88 1.44
C GLY A 68 -0.26 -9.13 0.15
N ASN A 69 0.97 -8.65 -0.04
CA ASN A 69 1.39 -7.94 -1.24
C ASN A 69 1.38 -8.80 -2.50
N LEU A 70 1.78 -10.08 -2.40
CA LEU A 70 1.68 -11.02 -3.52
C LEU A 70 0.21 -11.18 -3.96
N ARG A 71 -0.71 -11.34 -3.00
CA ARG A 71 -2.15 -11.49 -3.29
C ARG A 71 -2.74 -10.21 -3.90
N LEU A 72 -2.43 -9.04 -3.32
CA LEU A 72 -2.91 -7.76 -3.85
C LEU A 72 -2.40 -7.50 -5.27
N THR A 73 -1.13 -7.82 -5.54
CA THR A 73 -0.55 -7.70 -6.89
C THR A 73 -1.25 -8.61 -7.88
N ALA A 74 -1.46 -9.88 -7.54
CA ALA A 74 -2.16 -10.82 -8.41
C ALA A 74 -3.60 -10.38 -8.72
N VAL A 75 -4.33 -9.85 -7.74
CA VAL A 75 -5.68 -9.31 -7.98
C VAL A 75 -5.63 -8.09 -8.90
N MET A 76 -4.71 -7.14 -8.67
CA MET A 76 -4.56 -5.99 -9.57
C MET A 76 -4.23 -6.40 -11.00
N GLU A 77 -3.40 -7.43 -11.20
CA GLU A 77 -3.07 -7.95 -12.52
C GLU A 77 -4.28 -8.59 -13.21
N SER A 78 -5.17 -9.24 -12.47
CA SER A 78 -6.39 -9.85 -13.01
C SER A 78 -7.49 -8.83 -13.40
N LEU A 79 -7.39 -7.60 -12.89
CA LEU A 79 -8.36 -6.51 -13.12
C LEU A 79 -7.91 -5.50 -14.18
N ARG A 80 -6.72 -5.70 -14.76
CA ARG A 80 -6.18 -4.89 -15.88
C ARG A 80 -6.64 -5.44 -17.21
#